data_AF-A0A0J7KZD1-F1
#
_entry.id   AF-A0A0J7KZD1-F1
#
_cell.length_a   1.000
_cell.length_b   1.000
_cell.length_c   1.000
_cell.angle_alpha   90.00
_cell.angle_beta   90.00
_cell.angle_gamma   90.00
#
_symmetry.space_group_name_H-M   'P 1'
#
loop_
_entity.id
_entity.type
_entity.pdbx_description
1 polymer ?
#
loop_
_entity_poly.entity_id
_entity_poly.type
_entity_poly.pdbx_seq_one_letter_code
_entity_poly.pdbx_strand_id
1 'polypeptide(L)'
;MNRGDGLVQRRRVVNSGNGERGGGGGGGSGLGQDGANADHAGHADKLSGQSPDTDCSSQKDLNCNPTIDEDSDKETRLTLMEEVLLLGLKDKEGYTSFWNDCISSGLRGCILAELGFRGRVELEKAGMRKKSLLARKLLLKNDAPTGDVLLDEALKHLRDTDPPETVPSWIEYLSGETWNPLKLRYQLKNVRERLAKNLVEKGVLTTEKQNFLLFDMTTHPLTDNLAKSRLVKKIQEAVLSRWVNDAARMDRRTLALVILAHAADVLENAFAPLSDDDYEVAMRRVRTLLDLDFEAEATKRNANPVLWAVFAAFTK
;
A
#
# COMPACT_ATOMS: atom_id res chain seq x y z
N MET A 1 -7.27 -53.37 -5.83
CA MET A 1 -8.25 -53.25 -4.72
C MET A 1 -7.70 -52.16 -3.78
N ASN A 2 -8.30 -51.02 -3.41
CA ASN A 2 -9.64 -50.40 -3.39
C ASN A 2 -9.36 -48.86 -3.37
N ARG A 3 -9.85 -47.93 -4.21
CA ARG A 3 -11.22 -47.36 -4.42
C ARG A 3 -12.05 -47.27 -3.12
N GLY A 4 -12.60 -46.15 -2.66
CA GLY A 4 -12.78 -44.79 -3.16
C GLY A 4 -13.70 -44.01 -2.17
N ASP A 5 -13.94 -42.72 -2.47
CA ASP A 5 -15.06 -41.84 -2.09
C ASP A 5 -15.39 -41.62 -0.60
N GLY A 6 -15.56 -40.40 -0.06
CA GLY A 6 -16.03 -39.14 -0.66
C GLY A 6 -17.51 -38.92 -0.35
N LEU A 7 -17.86 -38.24 0.76
CA LEU A 7 -19.22 -37.73 0.99
C LEU A 7 -19.22 -36.46 1.87
N VAL A 8 -19.51 -35.32 1.25
CA VAL A 8 -19.89 -34.05 1.89
C VAL A 8 -21.40 -33.91 1.79
N GLN A 9 -22.11 -33.91 2.92
CA GLN A 9 -23.54 -33.62 2.97
C GLN A 9 -23.80 -32.14 3.26
N ARG A 10 -24.32 -31.43 2.25
CA ARG A 10 -24.91 -30.08 2.35
C ARG A 10 -26.16 -30.12 3.23
N ARG A 11 -26.19 -29.33 4.30
CA ARG A 11 -27.43 -29.03 5.03
C ARG A 11 -28.15 -27.85 4.36
N ARG A 12 -29.35 -28.14 3.86
CA ARG A 12 -30.34 -27.23 3.29
C ARG A 12 -31.03 -26.49 4.44
N VAL A 13 -31.01 -25.16 4.45
CA VAL A 13 -31.88 -24.37 5.35
C VAL A 13 -33.13 -23.99 4.59
N VAL A 14 -34.27 -24.29 5.21
CA VAL A 14 -35.63 -24.13 4.71
C VAL A 14 -36.08 -22.68 4.91
N ASN A 15 -36.67 -22.12 3.87
CA ASN A 15 -37.32 -20.82 3.85
C ASN A 15 -38.70 -20.93 4.53
N SER A 16 -38.91 -20.20 5.62
CA SER A 16 -40.22 -20.08 6.28
C SER A 16 -40.85 -18.74 5.91
N GLY A 17 -41.99 -18.81 5.23
CA GLY A 17 -42.87 -17.67 5.00
C GLY A 17 -43.87 -17.46 6.15
N ASN A 18 -44.31 -16.21 6.30
CA ASN A 18 -45.57 -15.73 6.89
C ASN A 18 -45.80 -14.36 6.22
N GLY A 19 -46.94 -14.08 5.56
CA GLY A 19 -48.19 -13.55 6.14
C GLY A 19 -48.04 -12.03 6.36
N GLU A 20 -48.87 -11.07 5.93
CA GLU A 20 -50.28 -10.95 5.51
C GLU A 20 -50.41 -9.63 4.71
N ARG A 21 -51.18 -9.59 3.60
CA ARG A 21 -52.46 -8.86 3.40
C ARG A 21 -52.63 -7.44 3.98
N GLY A 22 -52.84 -6.50 3.06
CA GLY A 22 -53.56 -5.22 3.19
C GLY A 22 -53.08 -4.27 2.07
N GLY A 23 -53.87 -3.67 1.18
CA GLY A 23 -55.32 -3.49 1.06
C GLY A 23 -55.64 -2.01 0.82
N GLY A 24 -55.78 -1.58 -0.44
CA GLY A 24 -56.37 -0.29 -0.90
C GLY A 24 -55.55 0.98 -0.58
N GLY A 25 -55.50 2.06 -1.37
CA GLY A 25 -56.27 2.50 -2.54
C GLY A 25 -56.30 4.03 -2.52
N GLY A 26 -56.19 4.69 -3.69
CA GLY A 26 -56.78 6.02 -3.93
C GLY A 26 -55.84 7.25 -3.96
N GLY A 27 -55.58 7.73 -5.17
CA GLY A 27 -56.07 9.03 -5.66
C GLY A 27 -55.28 10.31 -5.32
N GLY A 28 -54.95 11.09 -6.36
CA GLY A 28 -54.67 12.52 -6.22
C GLY A 28 -53.75 13.12 -7.28
N SER A 29 -54.31 13.47 -8.45
CA SER A 29 -53.69 14.24 -9.52
C SER A 29 -54.41 15.60 -9.68
N GLY A 30 -53.66 16.68 -9.94
CA GLY A 30 -54.13 18.01 -10.38
C GLY A 30 -52.99 19.03 -10.15
N LEU A 31 -52.33 19.67 -11.12
CA LEU A 31 -52.72 20.53 -12.27
C LEU A 31 -53.39 21.87 -11.91
N GLY A 32 -52.82 22.94 -12.49
CA GLY A 32 -53.22 24.35 -12.49
C GLY A 32 -51.96 25.21 -12.30
N GLN A 33 -51.32 25.89 -13.27
CA GLN A 33 -51.76 26.65 -14.45
C GLN A 33 -52.79 27.75 -14.17
N ASP A 34 -52.25 28.97 -14.03
CA ASP A 34 -52.80 30.29 -14.38
C ASP A 34 -51.54 31.15 -14.71
N GLY A 35 -51.42 31.98 -15.74
CA GLY A 35 -52.41 32.66 -16.57
C GLY A 35 -52.08 34.17 -16.56
N ALA A 36 -51.38 34.64 -17.61
CA ALA A 36 -51.21 35.99 -18.21
C ALA A 36 -51.61 37.27 -17.40
N ASN A 37 -51.00 38.47 -17.54
CA ASN A 37 -50.76 39.21 -18.79
C ASN A 37 -50.12 40.60 -18.50
N ALA A 38 -49.38 41.16 -19.49
CA ALA A 38 -49.31 42.58 -19.94
C ALA A 38 -49.07 43.74 -18.92
N ASP A 39 -48.36 44.85 -19.19
CA ASP A 39 -47.67 45.41 -20.35
C ASP A 39 -46.96 46.72 -19.88
N HIS A 40 -46.03 47.22 -20.70
CA HIS A 40 -45.81 48.64 -21.08
C HIS A 40 -44.50 49.38 -20.75
N ALA A 41 -44.00 50.05 -21.82
CA ALA A 41 -42.88 50.98 -22.04
C ALA A 41 -41.47 50.35 -22.18
N GLY A 42 -40.74 50.34 -23.33
CA GLY A 42 -40.62 51.28 -24.47
C GLY A 42 -39.73 52.48 -24.08
N HIS A 43 -38.61 52.89 -24.70
CA HIS A 43 -38.00 52.75 -26.04
C HIS A 43 -36.53 53.29 -25.96
N ALA A 44 -35.49 52.53 -26.33
CA ALA A 44 -34.56 52.69 -27.48
C ALA A 44 -33.61 53.92 -27.57
N ASP A 45 -32.27 53.70 -27.52
CA ASP A 45 -31.31 53.86 -28.65
C ASP A 45 -29.83 53.59 -28.20
N LYS A 46 -29.17 52.56 -28.76
CA LYS A 46 -27.95 52.58 -29.62
C LYS A 46 -26.65 53.17 -28.99
N LEU A 47 -25.46 52.56 -29.02
CA LEU A 47 -24.81 51.67 -29.99
C LEU A 47 -23.51 51.06 -29.38
N SER A 48 -23.13 49.86 -29.88
CA SER A 48 -21.80 49.19 -29.85
C SER A 48 -21.15 48.81 -28.51
N GLY A 49 -20.72 47.57 -28.24
CA GLY A 49 -20.69 46.33 -29.02
C GLY A 49 -19.50 45.46 -28.61
N GLN A 50 -19.74 44.31 -27.96
CA GLN A 50 -19.00 43.05 -28.17
C GLN A 50 -19.53 41.92 -27.27
N SER A 51 -20.18 40.93 -27.89
CA SER A 51 -20.22 39.52 -27.45
C SER A 51 -20.04 38.67 -28.72
N PRO A 52 -19.54 37.43 -28.63
CA PRO A 52 -20.50 36.36 -28.36
C PRO A 52 -20.00 35.29 -27.37
N ASP A 53 -20.97 34.67 -26.73
CA ASP A 53 -20.86 33.47 -25.90
C ASP A 53 -20.57 32.20 -26.71
N THR A 54 -20.11 31.16 -25.99
CA THR A 54 -20.27 29.71 -26.25
C THR A 54 -19.47 29.11 -27.42
N ASP A 55 -18.52 28.20 -27.14
CA ASP A 55 -18.87 26.77 -26.99
C ASP A 55 -17.71 25.90 -26.47
N CYS A 56 -18.10 24.73 -25.98
CA CYS A 56 -17.36 23.69 -25.28
C CYS A 56 -16.31 22.96 -26.16
N SER A 57 -15.41 22.24 -25.46
CA SER A 57 -14.55 21.11 -25.91
C SER A 57 -13.11 21.45 -26.30
N SER A 58 -12.14 21.02 -25.48
CA SER A 58 -11.03 20.15 -25.89
C SER A 58 -10.04 19.93 -24.73
N GLN A 59 -10.05 18.69 -24.22
CA GLN A 59 -8.98 17.95 -23.56
C GLN A 59 -7.72 18.75 -23.16
N LYS A 60 -7.58 19.06 -21.87
CA LYS A 60 -6.28 19.28 -21.24
C LYS A 60 -5.95 18.11 -20.34
N ASP A 61 -5.00 17.33 -20.84
CA ASP A 61 -4.12 16.37 -20.17
C ASP A 61 -4.25 16.28 -18.65
N LEU A 62 -4.92 15.22 -18.21
CA LEU A 62 -4.85 14.69 -16.85
C LEU A 62 -3.50 14.01 -16.65
N ASN A 63 -2.41 14.79 -16.56
CA ASN A 63 -1.14 14.32 -16.02
C ASN A 63 -0.97 14.85 -14.60
N CYS A 64 -1.80 14.34 -13.68
CA CYS A 64 -1.60 14.57 -12.26
C CYS A 64 -0.48 13.64 -11.78
N ASN A 65 0.76 14.08 -11.97
CA ASN A 65 1.87 13.60 -11.16
C ASN A 65 1.49 13.82 -9.70
N PRO A 66 1.63 12.84 -8.78
CA PRO A 66 1.45 13.15 -7.37
C PRO A 66 2.57 14.12 -7.00
N THR A 67 2.18 15.36 -6.70
CA THR A 67 3.05 16.38 -6.12
C THR A 67 3.65 15.76 -4.86
N ILE A 68 4.96 15.52 -4.91
CA ILE A 68 5.77 15.28 -3.73
C ILE A 68 5.59 16.54 -2.88
N ASP A 69 5.15 16.37 -1.64
CA ASP A 69 4.91 17.47 -0.71
C ASP A 69 6.13 18.42 -0.68
N GLU A 70 5.93 19.68 -1.09
CA GLU A 70 6.95 20.75 -1.09
C GLU A 70 7.34 21.21 0.34
N ASP A 71 6.90 20.51 1.38
CA ASP A 71 7.31 20.72 2.78
C ASP A 71 8.40 19.70 3.23
N SER A 72 8.90 18.86 2.30
CA SER A 72 9.83 17.75 2.54
C SER A 72 11.32 18.13 2.56
N ASP A 73 11.68 19.39 2.35
CA ASP A 73 13.07 19.79 2.02
C ASP A 73 14.08 19.69 3.19
N LYS A 74 13.65 19.26 4.38
CA LYS A 74 14.52 19.01 5.54
C LYS A 74 14.41 17.62 6.14
N GLU A 75 13.58 16.74 5.58
CA GLU A 75 13.38 15.40 6.14
C GLU A 75 14.16 14.34 5.37
N THR A 76 14.96 13.55 6.11
CA THR A 76 15.71 12.43 5.55
C THR A 76 14.73 11.42 4.95
N ARG A 77 14.72 11.33 3.62
CA ARG A 77 13.79 10.45 2.90
C ARG A 77 14.24 8.99 3.00
N LEU A 78 13.53 8.22 3.83
CA LEU A 78 13.73 6.79 3.98
C LEU A 78 12.88 5.98 2.99
N THR A 79 13.38 4.82 2.58
CA THR A 79 12.62 3.82 1.81
C THR A 79 11.75 2.98 2.77
N LEU A 80 10.74 2.26 2.25
CA LEU A 80 9.93 1.40 3.12
C LEU A 80 10.77 0.31 3.79
N MET A 81 11.77 -0.23 3.07
CA MET A 81 12.70 -1.20 3.63
C MET A 81 13.47 -0.64 4.84
N GLU A 82 13.92 0.61 4.73
CA GLU A 82 14.65 1.31 5.79
C GLU A 82 13.76 1.64 6.98
N GLU A 83 12.53 2.12 6.76
CA GLU A 83 11.56 2.37 7.83
C GLU A 83 11.23 1.07 8.58
N VAL A 84 10.92 -0.02 7.88
CA VAL A 84 10.63 -1.33 8.51
C VAL A 84 11.85 -1.86 9.26
N LEU A 85 13.06 -1.75 8.69
CA LEU A 85 14.29 -2.15 9.38
C LEU A 85 14.52 -1.34 10.66
N LEU A 86 14.25 -0.03 10.63
CA LEU A 86 14.45 0.87 11.76
C LEU A 86 13.49 0.57 12.93
N LEU A 87 12.27 0.08 12.64
CA LEU A 87 11.34 -0.41 13.67
C LEU A 87 11.84 -1.68 14.36
N GLY A 88 12.53 -2.56 13.64
CA GLY A 88 13.10 -3.80 14.17
C GLY A 88 14.49 -3.63 14.84
N LEU A 89 15.10 -2.46 14.69
CA LEU A 89 16.44 -2.17 15.22
C LEU A 89 16.40 -1.85 16.70
N LYS A 90 17.33 -2.40 17.49
CA LYS A 90 17.57 -1.91 18.86
C LYS A 90 18.50 -0.71 18.85
N ASP A 91 18.16 0.30 19.65
CA ASP A 91 18.82 1.60 19.60
C ASP A 91 20.32 1.53 19.93
N LYS A 92 20.68 0.74 20.96
CA LYS A 92 22.05 0.66 21.48
C LYS A 92 22.90 -0.41 20.81
N GLU A 93 22.34 -1.59 20.56
CA GLU A 93 23.12 -2.69 19.96
C GLU A 93 23.38 -2.46 18.46
N GLY A 94 22.59 -1.63 17.77
CA GLY A 94 22.80 -1.34 16.35
C GLY A 94 22.58 -2.53 15.42
N TYR A 95 21.84 -3.53 15.92
CA TYR A 95 21.43 -4.72 15.21
C TYR A 95 19.94 -4.92 15.37
N THR A 96 19.32 -5.55 14.37
CA THR A 96 17.93 -5.99 14.48
C THR A 96 17.82 -7.03 15.59
N SER A 97 16.86 -6.86 16.51
CA SER A 97 16.69 -7.76 17.67
C SER A 97 16.69 -9.23 17.28
N PHE A 98 16.04 -9.56 16.17
CA PHE A 98 16.07 -10.87 15.53
C PHE A 98 15.85 -10.68 14.02
N TRP A 99 16.81 -11.11 13.19
CA TRP A 99 16.59 -11.25 11.76
C TRP A 99 15.95 -12.62 11.52
N ASN A 100 14.67 -12.65 11.16
CA ASN A 100 13.87 -13.85 10.93
C ASN A 100 13.31 -13.90 9.50
N ASP A 101 12.59 -14.96 9.17
CA ASP A 101 11.99 -15.15 7.84
C ASP A 101 10.87 -14.12 7.56
N CYS A 102 10.14 -13.68 8.58
CA CYS A 102 9.09 -12.66 8.45
C CYS A 102 9.66 -11.31 8.03
N ILE A 103 10.69 -10.78 8.71
CA ILE A 103 11.33 -9.52 8.32
C ILE A 103 12.04 -9.67 6.98
N SER A 104 12.68 -10.82 6.73
CA SER A 104 13.35 -11.09 5.45
C SER A 104 12.38 -11.02 4.27
N SER A 105 11.23 -11.70 4.35
CA SER A 105 10.19 -11.69 3.32
C SER A 105 9.45 -10.35 3.25
N GLY A 106 9.12 -9.75 4.40
CA GLY A 106 8.47 -8.44 4.50
C GLY A 106 9.28 -7.32 3.83
N LEU A 107 10.61 -7.36 3.92
CA LEU A 107 11.49 -6.42 3.20
C LEU A 107 11.43 -6.59 1.68
N ARG A 108 11.22 -7.80 1.16
CA ARG A 108 10.99 -8.01 -0.29
C ARG A 108 9.62 -7.48 -0.71
N GLY A 109 8.61 -7.63 0.15
CA GLY A 109 7.32 -6.93 0.00
C GLY A 109 7.50 -5.41 -0.10
N CYS A 110 8.31 -4.83 0.79
CA CYS A 110 8.66 -3.41 0.77
C CYS A 110 9.34 -3.00 -0.54
N ILE A 111 10.26 -3.80 -1.08
CA ILE A 111 10.91 -3.55 -2.37
C ILE A 111 9.87 -3.44 -3.49
N LEU A 112 8.97 -4.42 -3.60
CA LEU A 112 7.93 -4.41 -4.65
C LEU A 112 6.96 -3.24 -4.47
N ALA A 113 6.57 -2.93 -3.23
CA ALA A 113 5.73 -1.78 -2.93
C ALA A 113 6.40 -0.45 -3.29
N GLU A 114 7.68 -0.27 -2.95
CA GLU A 114 8.50 0.90 -3.25
C GLU A 114 8.68 1.10 -4.77
N LEU A 115 8.89 0.02 -5.53
CA LEU A 115 8.88 0.06 -7.00
C LEU A 115 7.50 0.47 -7.55
N GLY A 116 6.42 0.00 -6.92
CA GLY A 116 5.05 0.39 -7.24
C GLY A 116 4.78 1.88 -6.99
N PHE A 117 5.29 2.44 -5.88
CA PHE A 117 5.20 3.87 -5.59
C PHE A 117 5.98 4.72 -6.59
N ARG A 118 7.15 4.24 -7.03
CA ARG A 118 8.00 4.92 -8.02
C ARG A 118 7.51 4.73 -9.47
N GLY A 119 6.38 4.05 -9.68
CA GLY A 119 5.80 3.81 -11.00
C GLY A 119 6.71 2.97 -11.92
N ARG A 120 7.58 2.15 -11.33
CA ARG A 120 8.52 1.29 -12.09
C ARG A 120 7.86 -0.01 -12.52
N VAL A 121 6.91 -0.50 -11.73
CA VAL A 121 6.14 -1.71 -12.00
C VAL A 121 4.64 -1.44 -11.98
N GLU A 122 3.89 -2.27 -12.70
CA GLU A 122 2.43 -2.27 -12.69
C GLU A 122 1.90 -3.70 -12.71
N LEU A 123 0.66 -3.90 -12.25
CA LEU A 123 0.04 -5.22 -12.25
C LEU A 123 -0.75 -5.41 -13.55
N GLU A 124 -0.56 -6.55 -14.23
CA GLU A 124 -1.29 -6.97 -15.45
C GLU A 124 -2.77 -6.62 -15.31
N LYS A 125 -3.39 -5.92 -16.27
CA LYS A 125 -4.80 -5.49 -16.13
C LYS A 125 -5.73 -6.68 -15.89
N ALA A 126 -6.77 -6.47 -15.08
CA ALA A 126 -7.81 -7.47 -14.87
C ALA A 126 -8.55 -7.69 -16.20
N GLY A 127 -8.17 -8.75 -16.94
CA GLY A 127 -8.82 -9.13 -18.19
C GLY A 127 -10.25 -9.64 -17.97
N MET A 128 -10.92 -10.06 -19.05
CA MET A 128 -12.32 -10.53 -19.03
C MET A 128 -12.62 -11.64 -18.02
N ARG A 129 -11.61 -12.44 -17.64
CA ARG A 129 -11.75 -13.53 -16.65
C ARG A 129 -11.64 -13.10 -15.18
N LYS A 130 -11.47 -11.80 -14.87
CA LYS A 130 -11.31 -11.28 -13.49
C LYS A 130 -10.32 -12.10 -12.66
N LYS A 131 -9.06 -12.22 -13.14
CA LYS A 131 -7.99 -12.87 -12.37
C LYS A 131 -7.82 -12.16 -11.01
N SER A 132 -7.62 -12.95 -9.95
CA SER A 132 -7.30 -12.41 -8.61
C SER A 132 -6.00 -11.62 -8.63
N LEU A 133 -5.80 -10.72 -7.66
CA LEU A 133 -4.58 -9.94 -7.50
C LEU A 133 -3.32 -10.81 -7.50
N LEU A 134 -3.35 -11.93 -6.79
CA LEU A 134 -2.20 -12.84 -6.67
C LEU A 134 -1.93 -13.65 -7.93
N ALA A 135 -2.92 -13.82 -8.81
CA ALA A 135 -2.77 -14.53 -10.08
C ALA A 135 -2.34 -13.62 -11.25
N ARG A 136 -2.38 -12.29 -11.06
CA ARG A 136 -1.97 -11.31 -12.06
C ARG A 136 -0.46 -11.17 -12.06
N LYS A 137 0.12 -11.03 -13.26
CA LYS A 137 1.57 -10.88 -13.42
C LYS A 137 2.01 -9.45 -13.10
N LEU A 138 3.19 -9.29 -12.50
CA LEU A 138 3.85 -8.02 -12.28
C LEU A 138 4.65 -7.65 -13.55
N LEU A 139 4.34 -6.50 -14.12
CA LEU A 139 4.90 -6.01 -15.38
C LEU A 139 5.87 -4.85 -15.10
N LEU A 140 6.97 -4.82 -15.83
CA LEU A 140 7.90 -3.70 -15.83
C LEU A 140 7.33 -2.56 -16.68
N LYS A 141 7.17 -1.38 -16.09
CA LYS A 141 6.67 -0.17 -16.75
C LYS A 141 7.80 0.79 -17.15
N ASN A 142 8.78 0.95 -16.27
CA ASN A 142 9.91 1.85 -16.48
C ASN A 142 11.14 1.24 -15.78
N ASP A 143 12.25 1.11 -16.51
CA ASP A 143 13.51 0.52 -16.05
C ASP A 143 14.56 1.57 -15.63
N ALA A 144 14.20 2.85 -15.60
CA ALA A 144 15.07 3.92 -15.15
C ALA A 144 15.56 3.65 -13.71
N PRO A 145 16.86 3.84 -13.43
CA PRO A 145 17.42 3.59 -12.12
C PRO A 145 16.72 4.45 -11.06
N THR A 146 16.65 3.89 -9.85
CA THR A 146 15.97 4.48 -8.71
C THR A 146 16.95 5.14 -7.74
N GLY A 147 18.25 4.85 -7.88
CA GLY A 147 19.31 5.33 -6.99
C GLY A 147 19.47 4.49 -5.72
N ASP A 148 18.66 3.44 -5.54
CA ASP A 148 18.80 2.46 -4.46
C ASP A 148 19.24 1.13 -5.05
N VAL A 149 20.36 0.60 -4.53
CA VAL A 149 21.00 -0.60 -5.07
C VAL A 149 20.08 -1.83 -5.02
N LEU A 150 19.24 -1.97 -3.99
CA LEU A 150 18.34 -3.13 -3.85
C LEU A 150 17.17 -3.03 -4.82
N LEU A 151 16.60 -1.84 -4.97
CA LEU A 151 15.52 -1.59 -5.94
C LEU A 151 16.02 -1.78 -7.37
N ASP A 152 17.22 -1.30 -7.68
CA ASP A 152 17.79 -1.39 -9.04
C ASP A 152 18.18 -2.83 -9.42
N GLU A 153 18.64 -3.63 -8.46
CA GLU A 153 18.87 -5.07 -8.65
C GLU A 153 17.56 -5.83 -8.87
N ALA A 154 16.53 -5.56 -8.08
CA ALA A 154 15.20 -6.14 -8.29
C ALA A 154 14.61 -5.75 -9.66
N LEU A 155 14.77 -4.48 -10.09
CA LEU A 155 14.35 -4.03 -11.42
C LEU A 155 15.11 -4.73 -12.54
N LYS A 156 16.41 -4.96 -12.37
CA LYS A 156 17.19 -5.76 -13.32
C LYS A 156 16.64 -7.17 -13.46
N HIS A 157 16.30 -7.84 -12.36
CA HIS A 157 15.69 -9.17 -12.42
C HIS A 157 14.32 -9.16 -13.10
N LEU A 158 13.49 -8.16 -12.82
CA LEU A 158 12.18 -7.95 -13.47
C LEU A 158 12.32 -7.79 -14.99
N ARG A 159 13.27 -6.98 -15.44
CA ARG A 159 13.55 -6.77 -16.87
C ARG A 159 14.02 -8.03 -17.58
N ASP A 160 14.89 -8.79 -16.93
CA ASP A 160 15.54 -9.96 -17.54
C ASP A 160 14.66 -11.23 -17.45
N THR A 161 13.41 -11.11 -16.96
CA THR A 161 12.48 -12.23 -16.77
C THR A 161 11.37 -12.23 -17.82
N ASP A 162 11.33 -13.30 -18.61
CA ASP A 162 10.27 -13.59 -19.57
C ASP A 162 9.91 -15.10 -19.46
N PRO A 163 8.63 -15.49 -19.30
CA PRO A 163 7.44 -14.64 -19.14
C PRO A 163 7.39 -13.90 -17.77
N PRO A 164 6.59 -12.82 -17.66
CA PRO A 164 6.38 -12.11 -16.39
C PRO A 164 5.79 -13.01 -15.28
N GLU A 165 6.12 -12.70 -14.03
CA GLU A 165 5.76 -13.51 -12.86
C GLU A 165 4.85 -12.79 -11.86
N THR A 166 4.18 -13.54 -11.00
CA THR A 166 3.22 -12.98 -10.02
C THR A 166 3.94 -12.35 -8.83
N VAL A 167 3.23 -11.50 -8.08
CA VAL A 167 3.79 -10.87 -6.86
C VAL A 167 4.31 -11.90 -5.84
N PRO A 168 3.57 -12.98 -5.49
CA PRO A 168 4.10 -14.01 -4.60
C PRO A 168 5.39 -14.66 -5.11
N SER A 169 5.46 -15.00 -6.40
CA SER A 169 6.68 -15.58 -6.99
C SER A 169 7.86 -14.63 -6.94
N TRP A 170 7.64 -13.32 -7.12
CA TRP A 170 8.71 -12.33 -6.97
C TRP A 170 9.23 -12.23 -5.53
N ILE A 171 8.34 -12.31 -4.53
CA ILE A 171 8.76 -12.35 -3.12
C ILE A 171 9.63 -13.60 -2.87
N GLU A 172 9.16 -14.78 -3.30
CA GLU A 172 9.89 -16.06 -3.18
C GLU A 172 11.28 -15.99 -3.86
N TYR A 173 11.35 -15.45 -5.08
CA TYR A 173 12.60 -15.35 -5.85
C TYR A 173 13.60 -14.39 -5.20
N LEU A 174 13.16 -13.21 -4.78
CA LEU A 174 14.03 -12.21 -4.17
C LEU A 174 14.48 -12.62 -2.75
N SER A 175 13.71 -13.47 -2.06
CA SER A 175 14.08 -14.09 -0.78
C SER A 175 14.99 -15.30 -0.96
N GLY A 176 14.96 -15.95 -2.13
CA GLY A 176 15.70 -17.19 -2.40
C GLY A 176 15.00 -18.44 -1.88
N GLU A 177 13.68 -18.39 -1.71
CA GLU A 177 12.84 -19.48 -1.20
C GLU A 177 12.41 -20.45 -2.32
N THR A 178 12.91 -20.23 -3.54
CA THR A 178 12.50 -21.00 -4.71
C THR A 178 13.34 -22.24 -4.94
N TRP A 179 12.65 -23.31 -5.37
CA TRP A 179 13.27 -24.57 -5.74
C TRP A 179 13.74 -24.61 -7.20
N ASN A 180 13.49 -23.56 -8.00
CA ASN A 180 13.95 -23.49 -9.37
C ASN A 180 15.42 -23.03 -9.45
N PRO A 181 16.38 -23.89 -9.87
CA PRO A 181 17.80 -23.54 -9.90
C PRO A 181 18.12 -22.34 -10.79
N LEU A 182 17.35 -22.15 -11.87
CA LEU A 182 17.55 -21.01 -12.77
C LEU A 182 17.13 -19.68 -12.12
N LYS A 183 16.17 -19.71 -11.18
CA LYS A 183 15.64 -18.51 -10.51
C LYS A 183 16.34 -18.21 -9.19
N LEU A 184 17.13 -19.15 -8.65
CA LEU A 184 17.90 -18.96 -7.42
C LEU A 184 18.87 -17.77 -7.49
N ARG A 185 19.33 -17.41 -8.70
CA ARG A 185 20.17 -16.22 -8.94
C ARG A 185 19.47 -14.88 -8.70
N TYR A 186 18.14 -14.86 -8.54
CA TYR A 186 17.37 -13.65 -8.25
C TYR A 186 17.35 -13.28 -6.77
N GLN A 187 17.88 -14.14 -5.90
CA GLN A 187 17.96 -13.87 -4.48
C GLN A 187 18.80 -12.61 -4.23
N LEU A 188 18.20 -11.62 -3.58
CA LEU A 188 18.92 -10.45 -3.10
C LEU A 188 19.77 -10.85 -1.90
N LYS A 189 21.09 -10.68 -2.02
CA LYS A 189 22.06 -11.03 -0.98
C LYS A 189 22.45 -9.81 -0.15
N ASN A 190 22.86 -10.07 1.09
CA ASN A 190 23.38 -9.08 2.04
C ASN A 190 22.44 -7.89 2.23
N VAL A 191 21.12 -8.15 2.24
CA VAL A 191 20.08 -7.11 2.30
C VAL A 191 20.23 -6.28 3.58
N ARG A 192 20.50 -6.94 4.71
CA ARG A 192 20.70 -6.29 6.00
C ARG A 192 21.86 -5.30 5.96
N GLU A 193 23.02 -5.74 5.49
CA GLU A 193 24.24 -4.93 5.43
C GLU A 193 24.07 -3.75 4.47
N ARG A 194 23.40 -3.97 3.34
CA ARG A 194 23.14 -2.93 2.35
C ARG A 194 22.17 -1.87 2.87
N LEU A 195 21.10 -2.28 3.57
CA LEU A 195 20.19 -1.34 4.21
C LEU A 195 20.86 -0.57 5.35
N ALA A 196 21.67 -1.23 6.17
CA ALA A 196 22.45 -0.56 7.21
C ALA A 196 23.39 0.48 6.61
N LYS A 197 24.09 0.14 5.52
CA LYS A 197 24.94 1.07 4.78
C LYS A 197 24.16 2.29 4.27
N ASN A 198 22.99 2.09 3.65
CA ASN A 198 22.14 3.20 3.20
C ASN A 198 21.72 4.10 4.37
N LEU A 199 21.35 3.52 5.51
CA LEU A 199 20.97 4.28 6.71
C LEU A 199 22.16 5.05 7.32
N VAL A 200 23.38 4.52 7.20
CA VAL A 200 24.62 5.23 7.57
C VAL A 200 24.89 6.40 6.62
N GLU A 201 24.78 6.19 5.31
CA GLU A 201 24.94 7.25 4.30
C GLU A 201 23.91 8.38 4.49
N LYS A 202 22.72 8.05 5.02
CA LYS A 202 21.65 9.01 5.37
C LYS A 202 21.79 9.62 6.76
N GLY A 203 22.82 9.27 7.53
CA GLY A 203 23.09 9.80 8.87
C GLY A 203 22.15 9.31 9.98
N VAL A 204 21.32 8.31 9.71
CA VAL A 204 20.41 7.71 10.71
C VAL A 204 21.17 6.76 11.63
N LEU A 205 22.09 5.98 11.08
CA LEU A 205 22.98 5.11 11.83
C LEU A 205 24.43 5.63 11.72
N THR A 206 25.28 5.20 12.65
CA THR A 206 26.74 5.33 12.52
C THR A 206 27.38 3.97 12.30
N THR A 207 28.68 3.94 12.05
CA THR A 207 29.46 2.71 12.05
C THR A 207 30.42 2.76 13.22
N GLU A 208 30.28 1.81 14.13
CA GLU A 208 31.17 1.65 15.29
C GLU A 208 31.86 0.29 15.22
N LYS A 209 33.15 0.27 15.55
CA LYS A 209 33.90 -0.96 15.71
C LYS A 209 33.90 -1.31 17.20
N GLN A 210 33.13 -2.32 17.59
CA GLN A 210 33.14 -2.85 18.94
C GLN A 210 34.18 -3.95 19.06
N ASN A 211 35.12 -3.78 20.00
CA ASN A 211 36.15 -4.77 20.26
C ASN A 211 35.66 -5.69 21.39
N PHE A 212 35.37 -6.94 21.07
CA PHE A 212 35.10 -7.98 22.05
C PHE A 212 36.42 -8.68 22.41
N LEU A 213 36.46 -9.36 23.56
CA LEU A 213 37.66 -10.03 24.07
C LEU A 213 38.33 -10.98 23.04
N LEU A 214 37.53 -11.56 22.13
CA LEU A 214 37.99 -12.58 21.17
C LEU A 214 37.87 -12.17 19.69
N PHE A 215 37.19 -11.06 19.39
CA PHE A 215 36.96 -10.61 18.01
C PHE A 215 36.50 -9.16 17.97
N ASP A 216 36.68 -8.52 16.83
CA ASP A 216 36.08 -7.22 16.57
C ASP A 216 34.81 -7.40 15.74
N MET A 217 33.78 -6.61 16.05
CA MET A 217 32.52 -6.62 15.34
C MET A 217 32.10 -5.19 14.98
N THR A 218 31.75 -4.98 13.72
CA THR A 218 31.23 -3.70 13.25
C THR A 218 29.73 -3.61 13.52
N THR A 219 29.33 -2.70 14.40
CA THR A 219 27.94 -2.39 14.75
C THR A 219 27.45 -1.14 14.03
N HIS A 220 26.12 -1.01 13.92
CA HIS A 220 25.48 0.16 13.34
C HIS A 220 24.47 0.80 14.31
N PRO A 221 24.92 1.42 15.41
CA PRO A 221 24.02 2.00 16.40
C PRO A 221 23.27 3.23 15.86
N LEU A 222 22.10 3.50 16.46
CA LEU A 222 21.24 4.60 16.07
C LEU A 222 21.82 5.94 16.53
N THR A 223 22.08 6.85 15.59
CA THR A 223 22.49 8.23 15.90
C THR A 223 21.31 9.18 15.92
N ASP A 224 20.43 9.09 14.92
CA ASP A 224 19.24 9.94 14.83
C ASP A 224 18.04 9.30 15.55
N ASN A 225 17.99 9.51 16.87
CA ASN A 225 16.85 9.10 17.68
C ASN A 225 15.55 9.82 17.27
N LEU A 226 15.64 11.04 16.73
CA LEU A 226 14.47 11.80 16.32
C LEU A 226 13.82 11.16 15.08
N ALA A 227 14.60 10.68 14.12
CA ALA A 227 14.08 9.96 12.96
C ALA A 227 13.26 8.74 13.38
N LYS A 228 13.78 7.92 14.30
CA LYS A 228 13.07 6.74 14.81
C LYS A 228 11.82 7.14 15.62
N SER A 229 11.92 8.12 16.51
CA SER A 229 10.75 8.61 17.28
C SER A 229 9.65 9.17 16.37
N ARG A 230 9.99 9.90 15.30
CA ARG A 230 9.01 10.38 14.31
C ARG A 230 8.35 9.23 13.56
N LEU A 231 9.11 8.22 13.16
CA LEU A 231 8.58 7.02 12.51
C LEU A 231 7.58 6.29 13.41
N VAL A 232 7.94 6.04 14.67
CA VAL A 232 7.05 5.42 15.66
C VAL A 232 5.78 6.26 15.86
N LYS A 233 5.93 7.57 16.07
CA LYS A 233 4.80 8.48 16.24
C LYS A 233 3.88 8.51 15.02
N LYS A 234 4.43 8.52 13.80
CA LYS A 234 3.67 8.47 12.54
C LYS A 234 2.80 7.22 12.46
N ILE A 235 3.33 6.06 12.84
CA ILE A 235 2.58 4.78 12.87
C ILE A 235 1.49 4.82 13.95
N GLN A 236 1.83 5.25 15.17
CA GLN A 236 0.89 5.36 16.27
C GLN A 236 -0.27 6.30 15.93
N GLU A 237 0.01 7.51 15.44
CA GLU A 237 -1.02 8.47 15.05
C GLU A 237 -1.92 7.92 13.93
N ALA A 238 -1.35 7.22 12.96
CA ALA A 238 -2.10 6.64 11.84
C ALA A 238 -3.17 5.63 12.31
N VAL A 239 -2.92 4.89 13.39
CA VAL A 239 -3.87 3.92 13.97
C VAL A 239 -4.58 4.43 15.22
N LEU A 240 -4.29 5.65 15.68
CA LEU A 240 -4.90 6.28 16.87
C LEU A 240 -5.59 7.59 16.50
N SER A 241 -4.92 8.73 16.72
CA SER A 241 -5.50 10.07 16.65
C SER A 241 -5.89 10.50 15.22
N ARG A 242 -5.19 10.00 14.20
CA ARG A 242 -5.41 10.29 12.78
C ARG A 242 -6.07 9.14 12.02
N TRP A 243 -6.66 8.19 12.74
CA TRP A 243 -7.34 7.04 12.14
C TRP A 243 -8.47 7.46 11.20
N VAL A 244 -8.56 6.78 10.06
CA VAL A 244 -9.64 6.93 9.09
C VAL A 244 -10.23 5.56 8.79
N ASN A 245 -11.56 5.45 8.82
CA ASN A 245 -12.25 4.16 8.61
C ASN A 245 -12.17 3.65 7.17
N ASP A 246 -11.90 4.52 6.20
CA ASP A 246 -11.71 4.15 4.80
C ASP A 246 -10.22 4.17 4.46
N ALA A 247 -9.65 2.99 4.17
CA ALA A 247 -8.24 2.83 3.84
C ALA A 247 -7.82 3.64 2.60
N ALA A 248 -8.74 3.91 1.68
CA ALA A 248 -8.46 4.73 0.49
C ALA A 248 -8.17 6.21 0.82
N ARG A 249 -8.57 6.67 2.01
CA ARG A 249 -8.32 8.03 2.51
C ARG A 249 -7.05 8.14 3.36
N MET A 250 -6.46 7.01 3.75
CA MET A 250 -5.17 6.98 4.43
C MET A 250 -4.06 7.28 3.43
N ASP A 251 -2.99 7.94 3.87
CA ASP A 251 -1.78 8.06 3.06
C ASP A 251 -1.28 6.66 2.68
N ARG A 252 -1.09 6.41 1.38
CA ARG A 252 -0.76 5.08 0.85
C ARG A 252 0.57 4.58 1.37
N ARG A 253 1.55 5.46 1.57
CA ARG A 253 2.87 5.08 2.10
C ARG A 253 2.75 4.66 3.57
N THR A 254 1.97 5.39 4.35
CA THR A 254 1.67 5.06 5.75
C THR A 254 0.87 3.77 5.87
N LEU A 255 -0.14 3.56 5.02
CA LEU A 255 -0.89 2.30 4.95
C LEU A 255 0.04 1.11 4.65
N ALA A 256 0.91 1.25 3.64
CA ALA A 256 1.88 0.23 3.29
C ALA A 256 2.86 -0.05 4.43
N LEU A 257 3.34 0.98 5.11
CA LEU A 257 4.22 0.86 6.27
C LEU A 257 3.55 0.08 7.40
N VAL A 258 2.29 0.35 7.74
CA VAL A 258 1.57 -0.38 8.80
C VAL A 258 1.41 -1.86 8.44
N ILE A 259 0.92 -2.16 7.23
CA ILE A 259 0.66 -3.55 6.81
C ILE A 259 1.98 -4.34 6.66
N LEU A 260 3.01 -3.75 6.07
CA LEU A 260 4.30 -4.43 5.87
C LEU A 260 5.11 -4.54 7.16
N ALA A 261 5.03 -3.58 8.09
CA ALA A 261 5.63 -3.71 9.41
C ALA A 261 4.96 -4.83 10.22
N HIS A 262 3.64 -5.01 10.07
CA HIS A 262 2.93 -6.14 10.66
C HIS A 262 3.40 -7.46 10.02
N ALA A 263 3.45 -7.55 8.69
CA ALA A 263 3.93 -8.74 7.99
C ALA A 263 5.39 -9.10 8.33
N ALA A 264 6.22 -8.09 8.61
CA ALA A 264 7.60 -8.24 9.03
C ALA A 264 7.78 -8.54 10.53
N ASP A 265 6.70 -8.61 11.31
CA ASP A 265 6.72 -8.86 12.77
C ASP A 265 7.54 -7.81 13.57
N VAL A 266 7.47 -6.55 13.14
CA VAL A 266 8.17 -5.42 13.81
C VAL A 266 7.24 -4.29 14.22
N LEU A 267 5.95 -4.38 13.89
CA LEU A 267 4.98 -3.34 14.21
C LEU A 267 4.76 -3.19 15.73
N GLU A 268 4.80 -4.28 16.49
CA GLU A 268 4.59 -4.26 17.95
C GLU A 268 5.65 -3.40 18.68
N ASN A 269 6.86 -3.28 18.12
CA ASN A 269 7.91 -2.41 18.65
C ASN A 269 7.48 -0.93 18.65
N ALA A 270 6.63 -0.52 17.70
CA ALA A 270 6.08 0.83 17.67
C ALA A 270 4.96 1.03 18.71
N PHE A 271 4.33 -0.05 19.17
CA PHE A 271 3.23 -0.01 20.14
C PHE A 271 3.66 -0.27 21.58
N ALA A 272 4.86 -0.80 21.81
CA ALA A 272 5.40 -1.03 23.14
C ALA A 272 5.34 0.18 24.10
N PRO A 273 5.48 1.44 23.66
CA PRO A 273 5.34 2.61 24.54
C PRO A 273 3.90 3.08 24.81
N LEU A 274 2.88 2.46 24.21
CA LEU A 274 1.48 2.85 24.35
C LEU A 274 0.90 2.43 25.71
N SER A 275 -0.20 3.07 26.11
CA SER A 275 -1.04 2.57 27.21
C SER A 275 -1.77 1.28 26.79
N ASP A 276 -2.20 0.46 27.75
CA ASP A 276 -2.93 -0.78 27.45
C ASP A 276 -4.20 -0.52 26.61
N ASP A 277 -4.94 0.54 26.94
CA ASP A 277 -6.14 0.96 26.21
C ASP A 277 -5.83 1.35 24.75
N ASP A 278 -4.78 2.18 24.55
CA ASP A 278 -4.36 2.60 23.21
C ASP A 278 -3.81 1.42 22.40
N TYR A 279 -3.09 0.51 23.05
CA TYR A 279 -2.57 -0.71 22.44
C TYR A 279 -3.70 -1.58 21.89
N GLU A 280 -4.74 -1.81 22.68
CA GLU A 280 -5.92 -2.57 22.24
C GLU A 280 -6.63 -1.92 21.05
N VAL A 281 -6.79 -0.60 21.08
CA VAL A 281 -7.41 0.16 19.99
C VAL A 281 -6.55 0.10 18.72
N ALA A 282 -5.24 0.30 18.84
CA ALA A 282 -4.30 0.22 17.73
C ALA A 282 -4.34 -1.16 17.08
N MET A 283 -4.21 -2.24 17.87
CA MET A 283 -4.24 -3.61 17.36
C MET A 283 -5.59 -3.98 16.73
N ARG A 284 -6.71 -3.51 17.29
CA ARG A 284 -8.03 -3.70 16.68
C ARG A 284 -8.11 -3.06 15.29
N ARG A 285 -7.59 -1.83 15.14
CA ARG A 285 -7.59 -1.10 13.86
C ARG A 285 -6.62 -1.70 12.85
N VAL A 286 -5.47 -2.19 13.29
CA VAL A 286 -4.56 -2.96 12.42
C VAL A 286 -5.27 -4.21 11.89
N ARG A 287 -5.98 -4.97 12.73
CA ARG A 287 -6.80 -6.12 12.27
C ARG A 287 -7.86 -5.68 11.26
N THR A 288 -8.57 -4.57 11.50
CA THR A 288 -9.52 -4.01 10.51
C THR A 288 -8.87 -3.78 9.14
N LEU A 289 -7.62 -3.33 9.08
CA LEU A 289 -6.89 -3.14 7.82
C LEU A 289 -6.51 -4.47 7.15
N LEU A 290 -6.14 -5.48 7.94
CA LEU A 290 -5.75 -6.80 7.46
C LEU A 290 -6.95 -7.62 6.95
N ASP A 291 -8.13 -7.39 7.53
CA ASP A 291 -9.39 -8.05 7.18
C ASP A 291 -10.11 -7.38 5.99
N LEU A 292 -9.53 -6.35 5.37
CA LEU A 292 -10.10 -5.71 4.18
C LEU A 292 -10.15 -6.67 2.99
N ASP A 293 -11.18 -6.52 2.15
CA ASP A 293 -11.21 -7.17 0.84
C ASP A 293 -10.26 -6.45 -0.13
N PHE A 294 -9.01 -6.90 -0.18
CA PHE A 294 -7.99 -6.29 -1.06
C PHE A 294 -8.35 -6.33 -2.54
N GLU A 295 -9.15 -7.32 -2.99
CA GLU A 295 -9.62 -7.35 -4.39
C GLU A 295 -10.55 -6.17 -4.66
N ALA A 296 -11.48 -5.89 -3.75
CA ALA A 296 -12.38 -4.74 -3.85
C ALA A 296 -11.61 -3.42 -3.74
N GLU A 297 -10.72 -3.29 -2.76
CA GLU A 297 -9.90 -2.10 -2.53
C GLU A 297 -9.02 -1.74 -3.75
N ALA A 298 -8.47 -2.75 -4.43
CA ALA A 298 -7.66 -2.54 -5.63
C ALA A 298 -8.44 -2.02 -6.84
N THR A 299 -9.78 -2.11 -6.83
CA THR A 299 -10.64 -1.58 -7.91
C THR A 299 -11.09 -0.15 -7.67
N LYS A 300 -10.87 0.41 -6.48
CA LYS A 300 -11.22 1.81 -6.16
C LYS A 300 -10.45 2.79 -7.05
N ARG A 301 -11.05 3.96 -7.29
CA ARG A 301 -10.43 5.05 -8.05
C ARG A 301 -9.13 5.47 -7.36
N ASN A 302 -8.04 5.61 -8.14
CA ASN A 302 -6.69 5.98 -7.67
C ASN A 302 -6.00 4.93 -6.77
N ALA A 303 -6.52 3.70 -6.71
CA ALA A 303 -5.81 2.59 -6.06
C ALA A 303 -4.53 2.24 -6.83
N ASN A 304 -3.53 1.72 -6.11
CA ASN A 304 -2.35 1.11 -6.72
C ASN A 304 -2.48 -0.42 -6.58
N PRO A 305 -2.86 -1.15 -7.65
CA PRO A 305 -3.08 -2.59 -7.59
C PRO A 305 -1.83 -3.39 -7.16
N VAL A 306 -0.63 -2.86 -7.39
CA VAL A 306 0.61 -3.50 -6.95
C VAL A 306 0.67 -3.56 -5.42
N LEU A 307 0.33 -2.47 -4.73
CA LEU A 307 0.33 -2.42 -3.27
C LEU A 307 -0.64 -3.44 -2.67
N TRP A 308 -1.86 -3.48 -3.19
CA TRP A 308 -2.87 -4.43 -2.73
C TRP A 308 -2.51 -5.88 -3.04
N ALA A 309 -1.84 -6.15 -4.17
CA ALA A 309 -1.32 -7.49 -4.46
C ALA A 309 -0.18 -7.89 -3.52
N VAL A 310 0.68 -6.95 -3.12
CA VAL A 310 1.71 -7.16 -2.09
C VAL A 310 1.04 -7.44 -0.74
N PHE A 311 0.07 -6.64 -0.31
CA PHE A 311 -0.64 -6.86 0.96
C PHE A 311 -1.32 -8.23 0.99
N ALA A 312 -2.03 -8.57 -0.10
CA ALA A 312 -2.68 -9.86 -0.24
C ALA A 312 -1.72 -11.06 -0.18
N ALA A 313 -0.44 -10.87 -0.51
CA ALA A 313 0.57 -11.93 -0.46
C ALA A 313 1.06 -12.25 0.97
N PHE A 314 0.80 -11.36 1.95
CA PHE A 314 1.21 -11.55 3.35
C PHE A 314 0.05 -11.86 4.30
N THR A 315 -1.19 -11.81 3.82
CA THR A 315 -2.41 -11.95 4.63
C THR A 315 -3.21 -13.22 4.31
N LYS A 316 -2.85 -13.95 3.25
CA LYS A 316 -3.56 -15.15 2.77
C LYS A 316 -2.71 -16.39 2.91
#